data_AF-F0Z9U7-F1
#
_entry.id   AF-F0Z9U7-F1
#
_cell.length_a   1.000
_cell.length_b   1.000
_cell.length_c   1.000
_cell.angle_alpha   90.00
_cell.angle_beta   90.00
_cell.angle_gamma   90.00
#
_symmetry.space_group_name_H-M   'P 1'
#
loop_
_entity.id
_entity.type
_entity.pdbx_description
1 polymer ?
#
loop_
_entity_poly.entity_id
_entity_poly.type
_entity_poly.pdbx_seq_one_letter_code
_entity_poly.pdbx_strand_id
1 'polypeptide(L)'
;MDLNKEWEKVQEMAFTSWVNSVLEKRGVNKISDVSTDLSDGVKLIYFLESVSGKKFPKKFDLEPKTRIMRVQNLHLAMLFIDEDLKIKVQGVAAEEFVDNNKKMILGFLWTLYRKYRISVINEGDKSSEEGLLAWCKKTTEGYQNVNIQNFKTSFRDGHGFLALAHKYDPTTFKYEDYNSQDNIARLNAAFDFAEKGLGIPKLLEAESLSKGHVDERSIVLYTSLFFHAFRAKEEREALEASQNSLNNKLASLEQSLEGEKHSQEELLKQKQELENALNKIRSENENRNNRITDLQSRIDDALRGLDDEKLAKLDLESRLAKTEKDKAILELKLAEILDEKDRLEKKIEEDKKRAEAERLGLGLIRQHLALQFTDIHKWQSFLEQPENVPYTQQPINLDAELSNLSFEEQAKKLASKLEAENVSIEKYLKQKDEQKQEINKKR
;
A
#
# COMPACT_ATOMS: atom_id res chain seq x y z
N MET A 1 79.86 35.17 40.38
CA MET A 1 79.12 34.17 39.58
C MET A 1 79.94 33.91 38.34
N ASP A 2 80.37 32.67 38.11
CA ASP A 2 81.14 32.33 36.91
C ASP A 2 80.27 32.48 35.66
N LEU A 3 80.57 33.47 34.82
CA LEU A 3 79.93 33.67 33.50
C LEU A 3 79.97 32.39 32.62
N ASN A 4 80.90 31.47 32.91
CA ASN A 4 81.07 30.21 32.18
C ASN A 4 79.93 29.19 32.32
N LYS A 5 78.93 29.40 33.20
CA LYS A 5 77.82 28.45 33.41
C LYS A 5 76.44 28.97 33.00
N GLU A 6 76.35 30.20 32.52
CA GLU A 6 75.06 30.79 32.16
C GLU A 6 74.42 30.07 30.97
N TRP A 7 75.20 29.80 29.92
CA TRP A 7 74.76 29.02 28.75
C TRP A 7 74.30 27.61 29.11
N GLU A 8 74.89 26.98 30.13
CA GLU A 8 74.48 25.64 30.59
C GLU A 8 73.05 25.67 31.12
N LYS A 9 72.70 26.68 31.92
CA LYS A 9 71.34 26.85 32.47
C LYS A 9 70.32 27.11 31.36
N VAL A 10 70.65 27.97 30.40
CA VAL A 10 69.78 28.28 29.25
C VAL A 10 69.45 27.01 28.47
N GLN A 11 70.48 26.23 28.12
CA GLN A 11 70.33 24.98 27.37
C GLN A 11 69.61 23.91 28.20
N GLU A 12 69.90 23.80 29.50
CA GLU A 12 69.24 22.87 30.41
C GLU A 12 67.72 23.13 30.48
N MET A 13 67.31 24.38 30.69
CA MET A 13 65.89 24.75 30.74
C MET A 13 65.20 24.53 29.39
N ALA A 14 65.85 24.92 28.30
CA ALA A 14 65.31 24.80 26.96
C ALA A 14 65.14 23.33 26.54
N PHE A 15 66.16 22.48 26.76
CA PHE A 15 66.08 21.07 26.44
C PHE A 15 65.14 20.31 27.39
N THR A 16 65.08 20.67 28.67
CA THR A 16 64.07 20.12 29.59
C THR A 16 62.66 20.42 29.07
N SER A 17 62.39 21.66 28.67
CA SER A 17 61.11 22.02 28.07
C SER A 17 60.84 21.26 26.76
N TRP A 18 61.86 21.09 25.92
CA TRP A 18 61.72 20.37 24.66
C TRP A 18 61.44 18.87 24.89
N VAL A 19 62.22 18.20 25.74
CA VAL A 19 62.02 16.79 26.09
C VAL A 19 60.63 16.60 26.68
N ASN A 20 60.20 17.47 27.60
CA ASN A 20 58.84 17.43 28.14
C ASN A 20 57.76 17.56 27.07
N SER A 21 57.92 18.47 26.10
CA SER A 21 56.94 18.63 25.01
C SER A 21 56.82 17.39 24.12
N VAL A 22 57.88 16.57 24.03
CA VAL A 22 57.89 15.31 23.27
C VAL A 22 57.32 14.16 24.09
N LEU A 23 57.69 14.07 25.38
CA LEU A 23 57.22 13.03 26.29
C LEU A 23 55.74 13.17 26.64
N GLU A 24 55.21 14.40 26.72
CA GLU A 24 53.80 14.68 26.99
C GLU A 24 52.89 14.10 25.90
N LYS A 25 53.31 14.15 24.62
CA LYS A 25 52.59 13.52 23.51
C LYS A 25 52.48 12.00 23.64
N ARG A 26 53.39 11.37 24.39
CA ARG A 26 53.41 9.93 24.65
C ARG A 26 52.71 9.56 25.97
N GLY A 27 52.32 10.54 26.79
CA GLY A 27 51.73 10.31 28.11
C GLY A 27 52.74 9.87 29.19
N VAL A 28 54.03 10.20 29.02
CA VAL A 28 55.09 9.89 29.99
C VAL A 28 55.22 11.04 31.01
N ASN A 29 55.59 10.73 32.26
CA ASN A 29 55.82 11.72 33.31
C ASN A 29 56.86 12.78 32.89
N LYS A 30 56.58 14.05 33.22
CA LYS A 30 57.48 15.18 32.96
C LYS A 30 58.79 15.02 33.76
N ILE A 31 59.89 15.40 33.13
CA ILE A 31 61.21 15.52 33.76
C ILE A 31 61.38 16.93 34.35
N SER A 32 62.18 17.01 35.42
CA SER A 32 62.54 18.26 36.09
C SER A 32 63.92 18.76 35.67
N ASP A 33 64.91 17.87 35.57
CA ASP A 33 66.26 18.19 35.07
C ASP A 33 66.70 17.12 34.06
N VAL A 34 66.97 17.54 32.83
CA VAL A 34 67.42 16.67 31.74
C VAL A 34 68.78 16.02 32.01
N SER A 35 69.60 16.59 32.89
CA SER A 35 70.91 16.08 33.28
C SER A 35 70.82 14.87 34.21
N THR A 36 69.80 14.82 35.07
CA THR A 36 69.63 13.76 36.08
C THR A 36 68.56 12.75 35.66
N ASP A 37 67.47 13.22 35.08
CA ASP A 37 66.27 12.39 34.88
C ASP A 37 66.36 11.49 33.65
N LEU A 38 67.38 11.68 32.82
CA LEU A 38 67.73 10.81 31.70
C LEU A 38 68.76 9.72 32.07
N SER A 39 69.32 9.75 33.29
CA SER A 39 70.38 8.82 33.73
C SER A 39 69.94 7.35 33.80
N ASP A 40 68.64 7.07 33.83
CA ASP A 40 68.05 5.73 33.79
C ASP A 40 67.99 5.11 32.38
N GLY A 41 68.15 5.93 31.34
CA GLY A 41 68.05 5.55 29.93
C GLY A 41 66.63 5.29 29.41
N VAL A 42 65.64 5.05 30.28
CA VAL A 42 64.26 4.73 29.88
C VAL A 42 63.60 5.95 29.23
N LYS A 43 63.67 7.11 29.90
CA LYS A 43 63.09 8.35 29.37
C LYS A 43 63.82 8.81 28.10
N LEU A 44 65.13 8.57 28.02
CA LEU A 44 65.92 8.87 26.82
C LEU A 44 65.46 8.00 25.64
N ILE A 45 65.28 6.70 25.82
CA ILE A 45 64.78 5.81 24.77
C ILE A 45 63.39 6.26 24.31
N TYR A 46 62.48 6.56 25.24
CA TYR A 46 61.15 7.04 24.88
C TYR A 46 61.17 8.34 24.10
N PHE A 47 62.04 9.27 24.50
CA PHE A 47 62.27 10.51 23.79
C PHE A 47 62.80 10.27 22.37
N LEU A 48 63.79 9.38 22.20
CA LEU A 48 64.38 9.04 20.90
C LEU A 48 63.38 8.39 19.94
N GLU A 49 62.54 7.48 20.43
CA GLU A 49 61.46 6.90 19.63
C GLU A 49 60.46 7.96 19.18
N SER A 50 60.03 8.83 20.10
CA SER A 50 59.02 9.86 19.80
C SER A 50 59.53 10.95 18.87
N VAL A 51 60.79 11.38 19.02
CA VAL A 51 61.37 12.42 18.16
C VAL A 51 61.75 11.87 16.77
N SER A 52 62.15 10.60 16.68
CA SER A 52 62.53 9.98 15.40
C SER A 52 61.35 9.40 14.62
N GLY A 53 60.23 9.11 15.29
CA GLY A 53 59.10 8.37 14.72
C GLY A 53 59.40 6.89 14.44
N LYS A 54 60.57 6.39 14.85
CA LYS A 54 60.97 4.98 14.68
C LYS A 54 60.79 4.22 15.99
N LYS A 55 60.35 2.97 15.89
CA LYS A 55 60.27 2.07 17.05
C LYS A 55 61.67 1.62 17.45
N PHE A 56 61.92 1.58 18.75
CA PHE A 56 63.16 1.07 19.29
C PHE A 56 63.21 -0.46 19.10
N PRO A 57 64.23 -0.99 18.42
CA PRO A 57 64.24 -2.39 18.00
C PRO A 57 64.64 -3.37 19.11
N LYS A 58 65.41 -2.90 20.11
CA LYS A 58 66.02 -3.75 21.14
C LYS A 58 65.19 -3.73 22.42
N LYS A 59 65.10 -4.85 23.13
CA LYS A 59 64.48 -4.87 24.47
C LYS A 59 65.40 -4.17 25.47
N PHE A 60 64.83 -3.35 26.34
CA PHE A 60 65.55 -2.61 27.38
C PHE A 60 64.83 -2.74 28.73
N ASP A 61 65.53 -2.46 29.82
CA ASP A 61 65.01 -2.61 31.18
C ASP A 61 64.12 -1.41 31.54
N LEU A 62 62.85 -1.64 31.86
CA LEU A 62 61.91 -0.58 32.22
C LEU A 62 62.13 -0.02 33.64
N GLU A 63 62.73 -0.80 34.53
CA GLU A 63 63.02 -0.42 35.91
C GLU A 63 64.49 -0.74 36.27
N PRO A 64 65.47 0.02 35.74
CA PRO A 64 66.88 -0.26 35.95
C PRO A 64 67.32 0.14 37.37
N LYS A 65 67.43 -0.85 38.27
CA LYS A 65 67.80 -0.63 39.69
C LYS A 65 69.31 -0.48 39.89
N THR A 66 70.12 -1.21 39.11
CA THR A 66 71.58 -1.21 39.24
C THR A 66 72.23 -0.25 38.26
N ARG A 67 73.44 0.25 38.57
CA ARG A 67 74.23 1.10 37.65
C ARG A 67 74.45 0.40 36.30
N ILE A 68 74.69 -0.92 36.33
CA ILE A 68 74.93 -1.73 35.14
C ILE A 68 73.71 -1.72 34.21
N MET A 69 72.50 -1.90 34.74
CA MET A 69 71.27 -1.85 33.94
C MET A 69 71.03 -0.47 33.31
N ARG A 70 71.34 0.62 34.05
CA ARG A 70 71.25 1.99 33.53
C ARG A 70 72.22 2.22 32.38
N VAL A 71 73.49 1.84 32.55
CA VAL A 71 74.52 1.92 31.48
C VAL A 71 74.09 1.09 30.26
N GLN A 72 73.53 -0.10 30.47
CA GLN A 72 73.06 -0.95 29.37
C GLN A 72 71.94 -0.28 28.57
N ASN A 73 70.92 0.27 29.23
CA ASN A 73 69.85 1.02 28.56
C ASN A 73 70.39 2.20 27.76
N LEU A 74 71.29 2.98 28.35
CA LEU A 74 71.90 4.15 27.72
C LEU A 74 72.79 3.74 26.54
N HIS A 75 73.52 2.64 26.65
CA HIS A 75 74.31 2.09 25.55
C HIS A 75 73.41 1.66 24.37
N LEU A 76 72.28 1.00 24.66
CA LEU A 76 71.29 0.66 23.63
C LEU A 76 70.71 1.92 22.95
N ALA A 77 70.45 2.98 23.72
CA ALA A 77 70.06 4.29 23.16
C ALA A 77 71.13 4.89 22.25
N MET A 78 72.41 4.83 22.63
CA MET A 78 73.51 5.30 21.78
C MET A 78 73.62 4.49 20.48
N LEU A 79 73.50 3.15 20.57
CA LEU A 79 73.50 2.28 19.38
C LEU A 79 72.34 2.62 18.44
N PHE A 80 71.14 2.86 18.96
CA PHE A 80 69.99 3.27 18.13
C PHE A 80 70.26 4.57 17.38
N ILE A 81 70.94 5.52 18.00
CA ILE A 81 71.26 6.81 17.35
C ILE A 81 72.27 6.62 16.21
N ASP A 82 73.29 5.80 16.41
CA ASP A 82 74.32 5.57 15.40
C ASP A 82 73.85 4.60 14.30
N GLU A 83 73.25 3.47 14.67
CA GLU A 83 72.82 2.41 13.75
C GLU A 83 71.53 2.78 13.01
N ASP A 84 70.48 3.24 13.71
CA ASP A 84 69.15 3.44 13.14
C ASP A 84 68.87 4.88 12.71
N LEU A 85 69.36 5.86 13.48
CA LEU A 85 69.16 7.28 13.16
C LEU A 85 70.27 7.87 12.28
N LYS A 86 71.43 7.18 12.20
CA LYS A 86 72.63 7.64 11.48
C LYS A 86 73.10 9.03 11.91
N ILE A 87 72.95 9.36 13.19
CA ILE A 87 73.37 10.65 13.76
C ILE A 87 74.71 10.46 14.47
N LYS A 88 75.74 11.14 13.99
CA LYS A 88 77.07 11.12 14.62
C LYS A 88 77.10 12.04 15.83
N VAL A 89 76.95 11.49 17.03
CA VAL A 89 77.18 12.23 18.27
C VAL A 89 78.65 12.08 18.66
N GLN A 90 79.39 13.19 18.73
CA GLN A 90 80.81 13.15 19.04
C GLN A 90 81.06 13.11 20.55
N GLY A 91 81.82 12.10 20.99
CA GLY A 91 82.44 12.05 22.32
C GLY A 91 81.52 11.67 23.48
N VAL A 92 80.24 11.38 23.25
CA VAL A 92 79.30 11.07 24.33
C VAL A 92 79.18 9.57 24.53
N ALA A 93 79.59 9.08 25.71
CA ALA A 93 79.46 7.68 26.11
C ALA A 93 78.22 7.47 27.01
N ALA A 94 77.82 6.22 27.22
CA ALA A 94 76.67 5.88 28.08
C ALA A 94 76.94 6.23 29.54
N GLU A 95 78.20 6.13 29.98
CA GLU A 95 78.67 6.44 31.32
C GLU A 95 78.47 7.92 31.67
N GLU A 96 78.61 8.83 30.69
CA GLU A 96 78.44 10.27 30.90
C GLU A 96 77.02 10.66 31.35
N PHE A 97 76.02 9.87 30.94
CA PHE A 97 74.63 10.04 31.38
C PHE A 97 74.42 9.51 32.80
N VAL A 98 75.05 8.39 33.15
CA VAL A 98 74.93 7.80 34.50
C VAL A 98 75.65 8.64 35.54
N ASP A 99 76.76 9.24 35.15
CA ASP A 99 77.59 10.08 36.02
C ASP A 99 77.13 11.56 36.00
N ASN A 100 76.03 11.85 35.32
CA ASN A 100 75.38 13.17 35.23
C ASN A 100 76.32 14.29 34.71
N ASN A 101 77.14 14.00 33.71
CA ASN A 101 78.02 14.99 33.09
C ASN A 101 77.20 15.96 32.22
N LYS A 102 76.73 17.05 32.84
CA LYS A 102 75.87 18.07 32.22
C LYS A 102 76.37 18.52 30.85
N LYS A 103 77.66 18.84 30.71
CA LYS A 103 78.24 19.32 29.46
C LYS A 103 78.09 18.32 28.31
N MET A 104 78.28 17.04 28.58
CA MET A 104 78.17 15.98 27.58
C MET A 104 76.71 15.71 27.21
N ILE A 105 75.82 15.69 28.20
CA ILE A 105 74.37 15.52 28.00
C ILE A 105 73.79 16.69 27.18
N LEU A 106 74.15 17.93 27.50
CA LEU A 106 73.72 19.12 26.74
C LEU A 106 74.29 19.10 25.32
N GLY A 107 75.55 18.69 25.13
CA GLY A 107 76.15 18.53 23.80
C GLY A 107 75.45 17.46 22.95
N PHE A 108 75.05 16.35 23.58
CA PHE A 108 74.24 15.31 22.96
C PHE A 108 72.87 15.86 22.53
N LEU A 109 72.14 16.51 23.44
CA LEU A 109 70.81 17.04 23.18
C LEU A 109 70.84 18.14 22.12
N TRP A 110 71.88 18.97 22.11
CA TRP A 110 72.11 19.96 21.06
C TRP A 110 72.24 19.31 19.67
N THR A 111 72.97 18.20 19.58
CA THR A 111 73.12 17.47 18.31
C THR A 111 71.77 16.97 17.79
N LEU A 112 70.95 16.42 18.68
CA LEU A 112 69.59 16.00 18.34
C LEU A 112 68.69 17.19 18.01
N TYR A 113 68.75 18.27 18.78
CA TYR A 113 67.97 19.48 18.55
C TYR A 113 68.27 20.07 17.18
N ARG A 114 69.56 20.17 16.83
CA ARG A 114 69.95 20.61 15.49
C ARG A 114 69.39 19.72 14.39
N LYS A 115 69.42 18.40 14.56
CA LYS A 115 68.92 17.45 13.56
C LYS A 115 67.40 17.49 13.39
N TYR A 116 66.65 17.57 14.49
CA TYR A 116 65.19 17.39 14.46
C TYR A 116 64.39 18.70 14.48
N ARG A 117 64.96 19.78 15.02
CA ARG A 117 64.26 21.07 15.14
C ARG A 117 64.82 22.10 14.18
N ILE A 118 66.14 22.24 14.09
CA ILE A 118 66.75 23.27 13.23
C ILE A 118 66.87 22.81 11.78
N SER A 119 67.35 21.59 11.52
CA SER A 119 67.57 21.09 10.14
C SER A 119 66.29 20.94 9.32
N VAL A 120 65.12 20.92 9.97
CA VAL A 120 63.82 20.88 9.29
C VAL A 120 63.32 22.28 8.90
N ILE A 121 63.99 23.33 9.36
CA ILE A 121 63.67 24.72 9.03
C ILE A 121 64.22 25.01 7.64
N ASN A 122 63.30 25.26 6.71
CA ASN A 122 63.60 25.64 5.33
C ASN A 122 62.89 26.95 5.00
N GLU A 123 63.64 27.89 4.45
CA GLU A 123 63.12 29.18 3.98
C GLU A 123 63.74 29.48 2.60
N GLY A 124 62.98 29.24 1.54
CA GLY A 124 63.50 29.24 0.16
C GLY A 124 64.51 28.09 -0.04
N ASP A 125 65.66 28.42 -0.64
CA ASP A 125 66.75 27.46 -0.89
C ASP A 125 67.68 27.23 0.32
N LYS A 126 67.44 27.94 1.43
CA LYS A 126 68.27 27.86 2.64
C LYS A 126 67.65 26.92 3.66
N SER A 127 68.50 26.12 4.32
CA SER A 127 68.09 25.14 5.33
C SER A 127 68.85 25.33 6.64
N SER A 128 68.38 24.68 7.71
CA SER A 128 69.06 24.65 9.01
C SER A 128 69.21 26.06 9.64
N GLU A 129 70.41 26.41 10.12
CA GLU A 129 70.70 27.70 10.76
C GLU A 129 70.56 28.87 9.76
N GLU A 130 70.93 28.67 8.48
CA GLU A 130 70.75 29.68 7.44
C GLU A 130 69.29 29.89 7.07
N GLY A 131 68.49 28.81 7.07
CA GLY A 131 67.04 28.87 6.90
C GLY A 131 66.37 29.64 8.04
N LEU A 132 66.76 29.36 9.29
CA LEU A 132 66.27 30.11 10.45
C LEU A 132 66.65 31.60 10.38
N LEU A 133 67.88 31.91 9.96
CA LEU A 133 68.33 33.29 9.80
C LEU A 133 67.54 34.01 8.70
N ALA A 134 67.31 33.35 7.57
CA ALA A 134 66.49 33.87 6.47
C ALA A 134 65.04 34.11 6.90
N TRP A 135 64.46 33.18 7.67
CA TRP A 135 63.14 33.35 8.25
C TRP A 135 63.07 34.56 9.19
N CYS A 136 64.06 34.73 10.07
CA CYS A 136 64.12 35.88 10.97
C CYS A 136 64.13 37.19 10.15
N LYS A 137 64.99 37.29 9.13
CA LYS A 137 65.08 38.47 8.25
C LYS A 137 63.75 38.79 7.55
N LYS A 138 63.12 37.77 6.96
CA LYS A 138 61.85 37.91 6.25
C LYS A 138 60.71 38.32 7.19
N THR A 139 60.66 37.72 8.38
CA THR A 139 59.61 38.00 9.37
C THR A 139 59.73 39.42 9.94
N THR A 140 60.96 39.92 10.09
CA THR A 140 61.24 41.28 10.57
C THR A 140 61.41 42.30 9.45
N GLU A 141 61.13 41.95 8.19
CA GLU A 141 61.20 42.89 7.08
C GLU A 141 60.13 44.00 7.25
N GLY A 142 60.55 45.25 7.06
CA GLY A 142 59.67 46.43 7.22
C GLY A 142 59.67 47.05 8.62
N TYR A 143 60.33 46.45 9.62
CA TYR A 143 60.52 47.09 10.92
C TYR A 143 61.72 48.03 10.93
N GLN A 144 61.54 49.23 11.48
CA GLN A 144 62.62 50.20 11.64
C GLN A 144 63.65 49.69 12.66
N ASN A 145 64.93 50.00 12.44
CA ASN A 145 66.05 49.63 13.31
C ASN A 145 66.30 48.12 13.47
N VAL A 146 65.68 47.26 12.64
CA VAL A 146 65.97 45.82 12.64
C VAL A 146 66.92 45.46 11.50
N ASN A 147 68.10 44.94 11.83
CA ASN A 147 69.03 44.41 10.84
C ASN A 147 69.65 43.08 11.30
N ILE A 148 68.97 41.98 10.95
CA ILE A 148 69.39 40.63 11.34
C ILE A 148 70.43 40.09 10.34
N GLN A 149 71.66 39.90 10.80
CA GLN A 149 72.77 39.38 9.99
C GLN A 149 73.40 38.12 10.56
N ASN A 150 73.37 37.94 11.88
CA ASN A 150 73.94 36.78 12.56
C ASN A 150 73.26 36.52 13.91
N PHE A 151 73.52 35.37 14.51
CA PHE A 151 73.03 35.02 15.86
C PHE A 151 74.04 35.38 16.97
N LYS A 152 74.83 36.46 16.80
CA LYS A 152 75.84 36.90 17.77
C LYS A 152 75.61 38.33 18.26
N THR A 153 75.48 39.27 17.33
CA THR A 153 75.39 40.71 17.61
C THR A 153 74.03 41.29 17.20
N SER A 154 73.38 40.73 16.18
CA SER A 154 72.15 41.31 15.61
C SER A 154 70.91 41.28 16.51
N PHE A 155 70.95 40.55 17.63
CA PHE A 155 69.83 40.46 18.58
C PHE A 155 70.10 41.22 19.90
N ARG A 156 71.28 41.85 20.05
CA ARG A 156 71.71 42.47 21.32
C ARG A 156 70.96 43.75 21.65
N ASP A 157 70.48 44.45 20.63
CA ASP A 157 69.71 45.68 20.78
C ASP A 157 68.23 45.39 21.11
N GLY A 158 67.78 44.14 21.01
CA GLY A 158 66.40 43.73 21.30
C GLY A 158 65.37 44.06 20.22
N HIS A 159 65.70 44.83 19.18
CA HIS A 159 64.76 45.15 18.09
C HIS A 159 64.35 43.89 17.33
N GLY A 160 65.27 42.94 17.13
CA GLY A 160 64.99 41.67 16.47
C GLY A 160 63.94 40.83 17.20
N PHE A 161 64.12 40.59 18.51
CA PHE A 161 63.15 39.82 19.30
C PHE A 161 61.81 40.54 19.45
N LEU A 162 61.84 41.87 19.62
CA LEU A 162 60.61 42.65 19.71
C LEU A 162 59.81 42.61 18.41
N ALA A 163 60.47 42.70 17.25
CA ALA A 163 59.81 42.61 15.95
C ALA A 163 59.21 41.23 15.71
N LEU A 164 59.90 40.16 16.12
CA LEU A 164 59.35 38.80 16.07
C LEU A 164 58.11 38.65 16.97
N ALA A 165 58.16 39.16 18.20
CA ALA A 165 57.00 39.14 19.11
C ALA A 165 55.81 39.95 18.55
N HIS A 166 56.06 41.15 18.02
CA HIS A 166 55.03 42.00 17.42
C HIS A 166 54.43 41.36 16.17
N LYS A 167 55.23 40.72 15.31
CA LYS A 167 54.72 40.06 14.10
C LYS A 167 53.81 38.88 14.43
N TYR A 168 54.06 38.20 15.56
CA TYR A 168 53.25 37.07 16.00
C TYR A 168 51.83 37.52 16.39
N ASP A 169 51.76 38.62 17.14
CA ASP A 169 50.51 39.25 17.53
C ASP A 169 50.65 40.77 17.51
N PRO A 170 50.33 41.42 16.37
CA PRO A 170 50.41 42.86 16.21
C PRO A 170 49.47 43.65 17.13
N THR A 171 48.52 42.99 17.80
CA THR A 171 47.58 43.65 18.69
C THR A 171 48.13 43.82 20.10
N THR A 172 49.23 43.14 20.44
CA THR A 172 49.77 43.09 21.80
C THR A 172 50.33 44.44 22.25
N PHE A 173 51.07 45.14 21.39
CA PHE A 173 51.73 46.41 21.70
C PHE A 173 52.08 47.17 20.42
N LYS A 174 52.43 48.45 20.53
CA LYS A 174 52.93 49.24 19.40
C LYS A 174 54.45 49.21 19.37
N TYR A 175 55.02 48.81 18.24
CA TYR A 175 56.48 48.70 18.09
C TYR A 175 57.22 50.04 18.31
N GLU A 176 56.65 51.15 17.83
CA GLU A 176 57.28 52.47 17.87
C GLU A 176 57.58 52.99 19.28
N ASP A 177 56.77 52.60 20.27
CA ASP A 177 56.90 53.02 21.67
C ASP A 177 58.20 52.51 22.32
N TYR A 178 58.86 51.51 21.72
CA TYR A 178 60.08 50.88 22.21
C TYR A 178 61.35 51.32 21.46
N ASN A 179 61.24 52.18 20.45
CA ASN A 179 62.39 52.69 19.71
C ASN A 179 63.30 53.58 20.57
N SER A 180 62.73 54.33 21.52
CA SER A 180 63.47 55.23 22.43
C SER A 180 63.92 54.58 23.74
N GLN A 181 63.55 53.32 23.99
CA GLN A 181 63.88 52.62 25.22
C GLN A 181 65.30 52.06 25.22
N ASP A 182 65.81 51.78 26.42
CA ASP A 182 67.09 51.09 26.59
C ASP A 182 67.03 49.65 26.09
N ASN A 183 68.17 49.11 25.67
CA ASN A 183 68.28 47.77 25.09
C ASN A 183 67.79 46.69 26.07
N ILE A 184 68.11 46.83 27.36
CA ILE A 184 67.71 45.89 28.40
C ILE A 184 66.18 45.92 28.59
N ALA A 185 65.59 47.12 28.63
CA ALA A 185 64.13 47.27 28.74
C ALA A 185 63.40 46.67 27.53
N ARG A 186 63.92 46.91 26.32
CA ARG A 186 63.37 46.35 25.08
C ARG A 186 63.41 44.82 25.06
N LEU A 187 64.53 44.24 25.48
CA LEU A 187 64.70 42.78 25.57
C LEU A 187 63.76 42.16 26.60
N ASN A 188 63.66 42.74 27.79
CA ASN A 188 62.74 42.26 28.82
C ASN A 188 61.29 42.30 28.33
N ALA A 189 60.87 43.39 27.68
CA ALA A 189 59.55 43.50 27.08
C ALA A 189 59.32 42.41 26.02
N ALA A 190 60.28 42.20 25.12
CA ALA A 190 60.18 41.14 24.11
C ALA A 190 60.02 39.74 24.72
N PHE A 191 60.76 39.45 25.80
CA PHE A 191 60.66 38.17 26.51
C PHE A 191 59.35 38.03 27.30
N ASP A 192 58.84 39.11 27.89
CA ASP A 192 57.51 39.15 28.52
C ASP A 192 56.38 38.88 27.53
N PHE A 193 56.44 39.48 26.35
CA PHE A 193 55.47 39.24 25.28
C PHE A 193 55.57 37.82 24.72
N ALA A 194 56.79 37.29 24.60
CA ALA A 194 57.00 35.91 24.17
C ALA A 194 56.43 34.89 25.17
N GLU A 195 56.58 35.13 26.47
CA GLU A 195 56.03 34.24 27.50
C GLU A 195 54.51 34.30 27.54
N LYS A 196 53.91 35.50 27.56
CA LYS A 196 52.45 35.67 27.65
C LYS A 196 51.71 35.30 26.36
N GLY A 197 52.26 35.66 25.21
CA GLY A 197 51.62 35.46 23.91
C GLY A 197 51.98 34.14 23.25
N LEU A 198 53.27 33.78 23.22
CA LEU A 198 53.78 32.60 22.51
C LEU A 198 53.96 31.39 23.42
N GLY A 199 53.86 31.55 24.75
CA GLY A 199 54.16 30.48 25.72
C GLY A 199 55.64 30.08 25.72
N ILE A 200 56.52 30.94 25.20
CA ILE A 200 57.97 30.66 25.14
C ILE A 200 58.59 31.09 26.48
N PRO A 201 59.25 30.19 27.22
CA PRO A 201 59.85 30.53 28.51
C PRO A 201 60.98 31.56 28.34
N LYS A 202 61.18 32.41 29.35
CA LYS A 202 62.30 33.37 29.35
C LYS A 202 63.63 32.65 29.62
N LEU A 203 64.30 32.26 28.54
CA LEU A 203 65.53 31.49 28.61
C LEU A 203 66.79 32.37 28.63
N LEU A 204 66.71 33.60 28.14
CA LEU A 204 67.85 34.53 28.06
C LEU A 204 67.67 35.69 29.04
N GLU A 205 68.75 36.09 29.70
CA GLU A 205 68.78 37.30 30.52
C GLU A 205 69.10 38.52 29.65
N ALA A 206 68.27 39.57 29.75
CA ALA A 206 68.41 40.78 28.93
C ALA A 206 69.76 41.48 29.14
N GLU A 207 70.27 41.50 30.37
CA GLU A 207 71.57 42.08 30.69
C GLU A 207 72.73 41.36 29.99
N SER A 208 72.77 40.03 30.09
CA SER A 208 73.82 39.19 29.52
C SER A 208 73.80 39.23 28.00
N LEU A 209 72.61 39.29 27.40
CA LEU A 209 72.46 39.43 25.96
C LEU A 209 72.93 40.80 25.46
N SER A 210 72.54 41.88 26.14
CA SER A 210 72.98 43.25 25.77
C SER A 210 74.51 43.41 25.91
N LYS A 211 75.12 42.79 26.94
CA LYS A 211 76.58 42.79 27.15
C LYS A 211 77.32 41.84 26.19
N GLY A 212 76.59 40.99 25.45
CA GLY A 212 77.17 40.04 24.50
C GLY A 212 77.84 38.83 25.13
N HIS A 213 77.46 38.47 26.36
CA HIS A 213 77.95 37.30 27.09
C HIS A 213 77.21 36.01 26.75
N VAL A 214 76.10 36.12 26.01
CA VAL A 214 75.34 34.96 25.52
C VAL A 214 76.01 34.35 24.30
N ASP A 215 76.07 33.02 24.28
CA ASP A 215 76.62 32.25 23.17
C ASP A 215 75.66 32.16 21.97
N GLU A 216 76.23 31.93 20.80
CA GLU A 216 75.48 31.81 19.55
C GLU A 216 74.45 30.67 19.58
N ARG A 217 74.76 29.53 20.24
CA ARG A 217 73.82 28.40 20.28
C ARG A 217 72.59 28.73 21.10
N SER A 218 72.76 29.45 22.21
CA SER A 218 71.63 29.93 23.02
C SER A 218 70.72 30.90 22.26
N ILE A 219 71.29 31.80 21.44
CA ILE A 219 70.49 32.71 20.59
C ILE A 219 69.77 31.91 19.49
N VAL A 220 70.45 30.97 18.82
CA VAL A 220 69.84 30.08 17.82
C VAL A 220 68.71 29.24 18.43
N LEU A 221 68.94 28.68 19.62
CA LEU A 221 67.96 27.90 20.35
C LEU A 221 66.73 28.75 20.64
N TYR A 222 66.91 29.94 21.21
CA TYR A 222 65.79 30.82 21.55
C TYR A 222 65.02 31.29 20.30
N THR A 223 65.72 31.73 19.26
CA THR A 223 65.08 32.14 17.98
C THR A 223 64.35 30.99 17.29
N SER A 224 64.88 29.76 17.37
CA SER A 224 64.18 28.59 16.81
C SER A 224 62.88 28.27 17.56
N LEU A 225 62.79 28.56 18.87
CA LEU A 225 61.51 28.43 19.60
C LEU A 225 60.44 29.39 19.04
N PHE A 226 60.82 30.62 18.68
CA PHE A 226 59.90 31.53 17.98
C PHE A 226 59.43 30.93 16.66
N PHE A 227 60.36 30.46 15.81
CA PHE A 227 59.99 29.83 14.53
C PHE A 227 58.96 28.71 14.72
N HIS A 228 59.20 27.80 15.67
CA HIS A 228 58.29 26.69 15.91
C HIS A 228 56.94 27.13 16.49
N ALA A 229 56.91 28.17 17.34
CA ALA A 229 55.67 28.73 17.86
C ALA A 229 54.83 29.40 16.75
N PHE A 230 55.48 30.10 15.81
CA PHE A 230 54.83 30.65 14.62
C PHE A 230 54.22 29.55 13.75
N ARG A 231 55.00 28.52 13.42
CA ARG A 231 54.53 27.38 12.63
C ARG A 231 53.36 26.66 13.29
N ALA A 232 53.43 26.45 14.61
CA ALA A 232 52.35 25.82 15.36
C ALA A 232 51.05 26.66 15.34
N LYS A 233 51.16 28.00 15.35
CA LYS A 233 50.00 28.89 15.21
C LYS A 233 49.39 28.81 13.81
N GLU A 234 50.21 28.90 12.76
CA GLU A 234 49.74 28.76 11.37
C GLU A 234 49.04 27.41 11.15
N GLU A 235 49.60 26.33 11.67
CA GLU A 235 49.01 25.00 11.60
C GLU A 235 47.66 24.95 12.35
N ARG A 236 47.59 25.49 13.57
CA ARG A 236 46.35 25.55 14.34
C ARG A 236 45.26 26.34 13.62
N GLU A 237 45.58 27.52 13.11
CA GLU A 237 44.63 28.36 12.36
C GLU A 237 44.15 27.67 11.08
N ALA A 238 45.04 26.96 10.37
CA ALA A 238 44.67 26.18 9.20
C ALA A 238 43.77 24.99 9.54
N LEU A 239 44.04 24.29 10.66
CA LEU A 239 43.17 23.21 11.14
C LEU A 239 41.79 23.74 11.55
N GLU A 240 41.73 24.85 12.28
CA GLU A 240 40.46 25.48 12.69
C GLU A 240 39.65 25.95 11.47
N ALA A 241 40.29 26.55 10.47
CA ALA A 241 39.64 26.94 9.23
C ALA A 241 39.10 25.73 8.46
N SER A 242 39.88 24.65 8.37
CA SER A 242 39.45 23.39 7.76
C SER A 242 38.26 22.77 8.50
N GLN A 243 38.32 22.75 9.83
CA GLN A 243 37.25 22.25 10.69
C GLN A 243 35.97 23.08 10.55
N ASN A 244 36.08 24.41 10.49
CA ASN A 244 34.94 25.29 10.24
C ASN A 244 34.32 25.05 8.85
N SER A 245 35.14 24.85 7.82
CA SER A 245 34.65 24.46 6.48
C SER A 245 33.94 23.10 6.50
N LEU A 246 34.50 22.11 7.22
CA LEU A 246 33.86 20.80 7.41
C LEU A 246 32.53 20.92 8.16
N ASN A 247 32.47 21.72 9.22
CA ASN A 247 31.26 21.97 9.99
C ASN A 247 30.19 22.65 9.11
N ASN A 248 30.57 23.62 8.28
CA ASN A 248 29.64 24.26 7.34
C ASN A 248 29.12 23.24 6.30
N LYS A 249 29.97 22.35 5.79
CA LYS A 249 29.54 21.26 4.90
C LYS A 249 28.58 20.30 5.60
N LEU A 250 28.88 19.91 6.84
CA LEU A 250 28.00 19.06 7.65
C LEU A 250 26.62 19.72 7.83
N ALA A 251 26.57 21.00 8.21
CA ALA A 251 25.32 21.72 8.36
C ALA A 251 24.49 21.76 7.06
N SER A 252 25.14 21.95 5.90
CA SER A 252 24.45 21.94 4.60
C SER A 252 23.92 20.55 4.20
N LEU A 253 24.63 19.48 4.59
CA LEU A 253 24.19 18.11 4.37
C LEU A 253 23.04 17.75 5.30
N GLU A 254 23.09 18.16 6.57
CA GLU A 254 22.00 18.00 7.54
C GLU A 254 20.72 18.68 7.06
N GLN A 255 20.81 19.92 6.55
CA GLN A 255 19.68 20.62 5.96
C GLN A 255 19.09 19.86 4.76
N SER A 256 19.95 19.32 3.89
CA SER A 256 19.52 18.56 2.71
C SER A 256 18.83 17.25 3.11
N LEU A 257 19.39 16.54 4.09
CA LEU A 257 18.84 15.32 4.64
C LEU A 257 17.47 15.55 5.28
N GLU A 258 17.32 16.66 6.00
CA GLU A 258 16.03 17.02 6.61
C GLU A 258 14.98 17.36 5.54
N GLY A 259 15.38 18.05 4.47
CA GLY A 259 14.52 18.27 3.30
C GLY A 259 14.08 16.95 2.64
N GLU A 260 14.99 15.99 2.49
CA GLU A 260 14.66 14.67 1.94
C GLU A 260 13.70 13.89 2.84
N LYS A 261 13.92 13.90 4.16
CA LYS A 261 12.97 13.28 5.11
C LYS A 261 11.57 13.89 5.01
N HIS A 262 11.48 15.22 4.94
CA HIS A 262 10.19 15.88 4.81
C HIS A 262 9.47 15.45 3.51
N SER A 263 10.22 15.36 2.40
CA SER A 263 9.68 14.86 1.14
C SER A 263 9.23 13.40 1.21
N GLN A 264 9.96 12.55 1.93
CA GLN A 264 9.58 11.15 2.16
C GLN A 264 8.32 11.03 3.02
N GLU A 265 8.19 11.85 4.07
CA GLU A 265 6.97 11.89 4.90
C GLU A 265 5.75 12.32 4.10
N GLU A 266 5.90 13.31 3.21
CA GLU A 266 4.81 13.75 2.33
C GLU A 266 4.41 12.66 1.33
N LEU A 267 5.39 11.97 0.73
CA LEU A 267 5.14 10.83 -0.14
C LEU A 267 4.42 9.69 0.60
N LEU A 268 4.79 9.44 1.86
CA LEU A 268 4.15 8.42 2.69
C LEU A 268 2.66 8.75 2.97
N LYS A 269 2.34 10.03 3.23
CA LYS A 269 0.95 10.49 3.38
C LYS A 269 0.15 10.30 2.10
N GLN A 270 0.70 10.72 0.97
CA GLN A 270 0.05 10.53 -0.34
C GLN A 270 -0.21 9.04 -0.62
N LYS A 271 0.76 8.17 -0.30
CA LYS A 271 0.60 6.73 -0.43
C LYS A 271 -0.56 6.19 0.42
N GLN A 272 -0.68 6.61 1.68
CA GLN A 272 -1.80 6.22 2.55
C GLN A 272 -3.15 6.70 2.02
N GLU A 273 -3.23 7.92 1.52
CA GLU A 273 -4.46 8.46 0.91
C GLU A 273 -4.89 7.63 -0.32
N LEU A 274 -3.94 7.29 -1.18
CA LEU A 274 -4.15 6.41 -2.32
C LEU A 274 -4.63 5.01 -1.90
N GLU A 275 -4.00 4.40 -0.89
CA GLU A 275 -4.42 3.09 -0.36
C GLU A 275 -5.85 3.13 0.19
N ASN A 276 -6.21 4.20 0.92
CA ASN A 276 -7.56 4.40 1.43
C ASN A 276 -8.59 4.56 0.30
N ALA A 277 -8.28 5.36 -0.72
CA ALA A 277 -9.12 5.52 -1.89
C ALA A 277 -9.32 4.20 -2.65
N LEU A 278 -8.24 3.41 -2.79
CA LEU A 278 -8.27 2.11 -3.46
C LEU A 278 -9.11 1.09 -2.68
N ASN A 279 -9.00 1.07 -1.36
CA ASN A 279 -9.85 0.24 -0.49
C ASN A 279 -11.32 0.63 -0.59
N LYS A 280 -11.64 1.94 -0.65
CA LYS A 280 -13.01 2.41 -0.86
C LYS A 280 -13.57 1.92 -2.20
N ILE A 281 -12.82 2.09 -3.30
CA ILE A 281 -13.22 1.61 -4.63
C ILE A 281 -13.44 0.10 -4.63
N ARG A 282 -12.57 -0.67 -3.96
CA ARG A 282 -12.74 -2.13 -3.80
C ARG A 282 -14.06 -2.47 -3.11
N SER A 283 -14.37 -1.84 -1.98
CA SER A 283 -15.63 -2.08 -1.26
C SER A 283 -16.87 -1.72 -2.09
N GLU A 284 -16.82 -0.62 -2.85
CA GLU A 284 -17.91 -0.24 -3.74
C GLU A 284 -18.10 -1.24 -4.87
N ASN A 285 -17.01 -1.74 -5.46
CA ASN A 285 -17.08 -2.76 -6.50
C ASN A 285 -17.60 -4.10 -5.98
N GLU A 286 -17.23 -4.49 -4.76
CA GLU A 286 -17.78 -5.68 -4.10
C GLU A 286 -19.29 -5.55 -3.89
N ASN A 287 -19.76 -4.38 -3.42
CA ASN A 287 -21.18 -4.08 -3.30
C ASN A 287 -21.92 -4.09 -4.65
N ARG A 288 -21.31 -3.51 -5.71
CA ARG A 288 -21.85 -3.56 -7.07
C ARG A 288 -21.95 -4.99 -7.58
N ASN A 289 -20.92 -5.80 -7.37
CA ASN A 289 -20.91 -7.20 -7.77
C ASN A 289 -22.01 -7.99 -7.06
N ASN A 290 -22.14 -7.85 -5.74
CA ASN A 290 -23.21 -8.51 -4.98
C ASN A 290 -24.61 -8.13 -5.50
N ARG A 291 -24.80 -6.86 -5.87
CA ARG A 291 -26.06 -6.38 -6.44
C ARG A 291 -26.31 -6.92 -7.85
N ILE A 292 -25.27 -7.08 -8.66
CA ILE A 292 -25.37 -7.75 -9.96
C ILE A 292 -25.79 -9.20 -9.76
N THR A 293 -25.21 -9.92 -8.79
CA THR A 293 -25.56 -11.31 -8.50
C THR A 293 -27.00 -11.46 -8.03
N ASP A 294 -27.48 -10.57 -7.15
CA ASP A 294 -28.89 -10.53 -6.72
C ASP A 294 -29.83 -10.30 -7.91
N LEU A 295 -29.53 -9.32 -8.76
CA LEU A 295 -30.32 -9.04 -9.97
C LEU A 295 -30.32 -10.23 -10.94
N GLN A 296 -29.19 -10.92 -11.11
CA GLN A 296 -29.11 -12.14 -11.91
C GLN A 296 -30.05 -13.23 -11.38
N SER A 297 -30.02 -13.50 -10.06
CA SER A 297 -30.95 -14.46 -9.44
C SER A 297 -32.42 -14.08 -9.67
N ARG A 298 -32.76 -12.81 -9.55
CA ARG A 298 -34.14 -12.32 -9.77
C ARG A 298 -34.57 -12.46 -11.23
N ILE A 299 -33.66 -12.26 -12.18
CA ILE A 299 -33.93 -12.49 -13.59
C ILE A 299 -34.17 -13.98 -13.85
N ASP A 300 -33.33 -14.86 -13.30
CA ASP A 300 -33.48 -16.31 -13.45
C ASP A 300 -34.81 -16.81 -12.87
N ASP A 301 -35.22 -16.31 -11.70
CA ASP A 301 -36.51 -16.64 -11.10
C ASP A 301 -37.70 -16.13 -11.94
N ALA A 302 -37.60 -14.93 -12.50
CA ALA A 302 -38.62 -14.38 -13.39
C ALA A 302 -38.73 -15.17 -14.70
N LEU A 303 -37.60 -15.60 -15.26
CA LEU A 303 -37.57 -16.46 -16.46
C LEU A 303 -38.23 -17.81 -16.18
N ARG A 304 -37.93 -18.44 -15.03
CA ARG A 304 -38.62 -19.67 -14.60
C ARG A 304 -40.13 -19.47 -14.46
N GLY A 305 -40.55 -18.40 -13.79
CA GLY A 305 -41.97 -18.08 -13.65
C GLY A 305 -42.66 -17.86 -15.00
N LEU A 306 -41.99 -17.22 -15.95
CA LEU A 306 -42.52 -17.04 -17.31
C LEU A 306 -42.68 -18.37 -18.05
N ASP A 307 -41.73 -19.30 -17.90
CA ASP A 307 -41.79 -20.61 -18.53
C ASP A 307 -42.88 -21.50 -17.89
N ASP A 308 -43.07 -21.42 -16.57
CA ASP A 308 -44.18 -22.06 -15.87
C ASP A 308 -45.55 -21.51 -16.35
N GLU A 309 -45.66 -20.18 -16.52
CA GLU A 309 -46.87 -19.54 -17.03
C GLU A 309 -47.17 -19.93 -18.49
N LYS A 310 -46.14 -19.99 -19.35
CA LYS A 310 -46.29 -20.51 -20.72
C LYS A 310 -46.78 -21.96 -20.73
N LEU A 311 -46.25 -22.81 -19.84
CA LEU A 311 -46.65 -24.21 -19.74
C LEU A 311 -48.12 -24.32 -19.30
N ALA A 312 -48.52 -23.54 -18.30
CA ALA A 312 -49.91 -23.47 -17.84
C ALA A 312 -50.86 -22.96 -18.94
N LYS A 313 -50.44 -21.96 -19.71
CA LYS A 313 -51.20 -21.45 -20.86
C LYS A 313 -51.39 -22.52 -21.93
N LEU A 314 -50.34 -23.28 -22.25
CA LEU A 314 -50.40 -24.35 -23.25
C LEU A 314 -51.35 -25.48 -22.81
N ASP A 315 -51.37 -25.84 -21.52
CA ASP A 315 -52.34 -26.78 -20.95
C ASP A 315 -53.78 -26.25 -21.09
N LEU A 316 -54.02 -24.98 -20.76
CA LEU A 316 -55.33 -24.35 -20.92
C LEU A 316 -55.79 -24.31 -22.38
N GLU A 317 -54.91 -23.97 -23.31
CA GLU A 317 -55.20 -23.99 -24.75
C GLU A 317 -55.57 -25.40 -25.23
N SER A 318 -54.85 -26.42 -24.78
CA SER A 318 -55.16 -27.84 -25.07
C SER A 318 -56.54 -28.24 -24.53
N ARG A 319 -56.86 -27.86 -23.29
CA ARG A 319 -58.17 -28.10 -22.67
C ARG A 319 -59.29 -27.38 -23.40
N LEU A 320 -59.06 -26.13 -23.81
CA LEU A 320 -60.03 -25.34 -24.58
C LEU A 320 -60.30 -25.99 -25.94
N ALA A 321 -59.26 -26.38 -26.67
CA ALA A 321 -59.40 -27.10 -27.94
C ALA A 321 -60.16 -28.42 -27.80
N LYS A 322 -60.00 -29.13 -26.67
CA LYS A 322 -60.81 -30.32 -26.36
C LYS A 322 -62.29 -29.96 -26.17
N THR A 323 -62.58 -28.94 -25.37
CA THR A 323 -63.98 -28.50 -25.15
C THR A 323 -64.64 -27.98 -26.41
N GLU A 324 -63.92 -27.32 -27.31
CA GLU A 324 -64.43 -26.88 -28.61
C GLU A 324 -64.79 -28.07 -29.51
N LYS A 325 -63.96 -29.12 -29.52
CA LYS A 325 -64.29 -30.37 -30.21
C LYS A 325 -65.54 -31.03 -29.62
N ASP A 326 -65.62 -31.13 -28.30
CA ASP A 326 -66.78 -31.71 -27.62
C ASP A 326 -68.06 -30.91 -27.92
N LYS A 327 -67.97 -29.58 -27.93
CA LYS A 327 -69.06 -28.68 -28.31
C LYS A 327 -69.51 -28.91 -29.76
N ALA A 328 -68.58 -28.98 -30.72
CA ALA A 328 -68.90 -29.23 -32.12
C ALA A 328 -69.60 -30.59 -32.33
N ILE A 329 -69.20 -31.62 -31.59
CA ILE A 329 -69.86 -32.93 -31.59
C ILE A 329 -71.30 -32.80 -31.07
N LEU A 330 -71.52 -32.04 -30.00
CA LEU A 330 -72.87 -31.82 -29.46
C LEU A 330 -73.76 -31.01 -30.41
N GLU A 331 -73.21 -30.01 -31.11
CA GLU A 331 -73.93 -29.24 -32.12
C GLU A 331 -74.36 -30.11 -33.31
N LEU A 332 -73.50 -31.02 -33.77
CA LEU A 332 -73.85 -32.02 -34.80
C LEU A 332 -74.99 -32.94 -34.32
N LYS A 333 -74.89 -33.46 -33.10
CA LYS A 333 -75.96 -34.30 -32.52
C LYS A 333 -77.28 -33.55 -32.38
N LEU A 334 -77.22 -32.27 -31.99
CA LEU A 334 -78.42 -31.43 -31.89
C LEU A 334 -79.09 -31.25 -33.26
N ALA A 335 -78.30 -31.05 -34.32
CA ALA A 335 -78.80 -30.94 -35.68
C ALA A 335 -79.46 -32.26 -36.16
N GLU A 336 -78.87 -33.42 -35.87
CA GLU A 336 -79.47 -34.72 -36.19
C GLU A 336 -80.83 -34.92 -35.50
N ILE A 337 -80.92 -34.59 -34.21
CA ILE A 337 -82.18 -34.70 -33.45
C ILE A 337 -83.25 -33.74 -34.01
N LEU A 338 -82.87 -32.52 -34.41
CA LEU A 338 -83.78 -31.56 -35.01
C LEU A 338 -84.32 -32.07 -36.36
N ASP A 339 -83.45 -32.63 -37.21
CA ASP A 339 -83.84 -33.19 -38.50
C ASP A 339 -84.79 -34.39 -38.33
N GLU A 340 -84.54 -35.22 -37.31
CA GLU A 340 -85.40 -36.36 -36.95
C GLU A 340 -86.76 -35.90 -36.40
N LYS A 341 -86.78 -34.84 -35.58
CA LYS A 341 -87.99 -34.19 -35.09
C LYS A 341 -88.86 -33.67 -36.25
N ASP A 342 -88.27 -32.94 -37.19
CA ASP A 342 -89.00 -32.37 -38.34
C ASP A 342 -89.62 -33.46 -39.23
N ARG A 343 -88.95 -34.60 -39.40
CA ARG A 343 -89.50 -35.77 -40.12
C ARG A 343 -90.73 -36.34 -39.41
N LEU A 344 -90.67 -36.47 -38.08
CA LEU A 344 -91.80 -36.97 -37.29
C LEU A 344 -92.98 -36.00 -37.33
N GLU A 345 -92.74 -34.70 -37.26
CA GLU A 345 -93.80 -33.68 -37.37
C GLU A 345 -94.53 -33.75 -38.72
N LYS A 346 -93.79 -33.90 -39.84
CA LYS A 346 -94.41 -34.10 -41.17
C LYS A 346 -95.30 -35.35 -41.22
N LYS A 347 -94.84 -36.46 -40.62
CA LYS A 347 -95.60 -37.72 -40.61
C LYS A 347 -96.91 -37.59 -39.83
N ILE A 348 -96.88 -36.88 -38.69
CA ILE A 348 -98.09 -36.59 -37.89
C ILE A 348 -99.09 -35.76 -38.70
N GLU A 349 -98.62 -34.80 -39.48
CA GLU A 349 -99.48 -33.93 -40.29
C GLU A 349 -100.15 -34.68 -41.45
N GLU A 350 -99.45 -35.62 -42.09
CA GLU A 350 -100.02 -36.50 -43.12
C GLU A 350 -101.12 -37.40 -42.56
N ASP A 351 -100.89 -38.00 -41.38
CA ASP A 351 -101.86 -38.86 -40.71
C ASP A 351 -103.14 -38.08 -40.32
N LYS A 352 -103.01 -36.82 -39.89
CA LYS A 352 -104.17 -35.95 -39.59
C LYS A 352 -105.04 -35.68 -40.82
N LYS A 353 -104.43 -35.34 -41.96
CA LYS A 353 -105.18 -35.09 -43.21
C LYS A 353 -105.95 -36.32 -43.68
N ARG A 354 -105.39 -37.51 -43.50
CA ARG A 354 -106.04 -38.78 -43.84
C ARG A 354 -107.30 -39.02 -43.00
N ALA A 355 -107.22 -38.77 -41.69
CA ALA A 355 -108.35 -38.91 -40.78
C ALA A 355 -109.51 -37.93 -41.08
N GLU A 356 -109.23 -36.69 -41.50
CA GLU A 356 -110.26 -35.72 -41.86
C GLU A 356 -111.06 -36.10 -43.11
N ALA A 357 -110.40 -36.70 -44.11
CA ALA A 357 -111.04 -37.16 -45.33
C ALA A 357 -112.05 -38.30 -45.08
N GLU A 358 -111.71 -39.24 -44.20
CA GLU A 358 -112.57 -40.36 -43.82
C GLU A 358 -113.83 -39.88 -43.07
N ARG A 359 -113.70 -38.85 -42.23
CA ARG A 359 -114.82 -38.27 -41.48
C ARG A 359 -115.89 -37.64 -42.38
N LEU A 360 -115.47 -36.99 -43.47
CA LEU A 360 -116.39 -36.35 -44.42
C LEU A 360 -117.15 -37.37 -45.29
N GLY A 361 -116.50 -38.46 -45.69
CA GLY A 361 -117.14 -39.54 -46.48
C GLY A 361 -118.28 -40.26 -45.75
N LEU A 362 -118.11 -40.51 -44.44
CA LEU A 362 -119.12 -41.17 -43.60
C LEU A 362 -120.37 -40.31 -43.35
N GLY A 363 -120.25 -38.98 -43.37
CA GLY A 363 -121.36 -38.05 -43.14
C GLY A 363 -122.45 -38.09 -44.21
N LEU A 364 -122.05 -38.19 -45.48
CA LEU A 364 -122.98 -38.25 -46.63
C LEU A 364 -123.81 -39.54 -46.65
N ILE A 365 -123.20 -40.67 -46.26
CA ILE A 365 -123.86 -41.99 -46.26
C ILE A 365 -124.96 -42.05 -45.20
N ARG A 366 -124.72 -41.47 -44.01
CA ARG A 366 -125.71 -41.39 -42.93
C ARG A 366 -126.97 -40.61 -43.34
N GLN A 367 -126.81 -39.53 -44.11
CA GLN A 367 -127.92 -38.69 -44.52
C GLN A 367 -128.82 -39.38 -45.56
N HIS A 368 -128.24 -40.21 -46.42
CA HIS A 368 -128.98 -40.94 -47.45
C HIS A 368 -129.80 -42.10 -46.88
N LEU A 369 -129.25 -42.83 -45.89
CA LEU A 369 -129.94 -43.92 -45.19
C LEU A 369 -131.16 -43.44 -44.39
N ALA A 370 -131.07 -42.28 -43.74
CA ALA A 370 -132.18 -41.74 -42.95
C ALA A 370 -133.43 -41.42 -43.80
N LEU A 371 -133.24 -40.94 -45.03
CA LEU A 371 -134.33 -40.62 -45.98
C LEU A 371 -135.04 -41.88 -46.48
N GLN A 372 -134.30 -42.96 -46.74
CA GLN A 372 -134.88 -44.24 -47.17
C GLN A 372 -135.72 -44.91 -46.07
N PHE A 373 -135.30 -44.79 -44.81
CA PHE A 373 -136.07 -45.32 -43.68
C PHE A 373 -137.43 -44.62 -43.51
N THR A 374 -137.50 -43.30 -43.75
CA THR A 374 -138.77 -42.55 -43.68
C THR A 374 -139.77 -42.91 -44.78
N ASP A 375 -139.30 -43.24 -45.98
CA ASP A 375 -140.20 -43.63 -47.08
C ASP A 375 -140.73 -45.05 -46.91
N ILE A 376 -139.90 -45.99 -46.44
CA ILE A 376 -140.32 -47.38 -46.17
C ILE A 376 -141.40 -47.44 -45.08
N HIS A 377 -141.28 -46.64 -44.01
CA HIS A 377 -142.31 -46.55 -42.97
C HIS A 377 -143.64 -45.96 -43.48
N LYS A 378 -143.62 -45.10 -44.50
CA LYS A 378 -144.83 -44.59 -45.15
C LYS A 378 -145.58 -45.72 -45.89
N TRP A 379 -144.87 -46.55 -46.64
CA TRP A 379 -145.49 -47.63 -47.43
C TRP A 379 -146.05 -48.77 -46.56
N GLN A 380 -145.40 -49.05 -45.43
CA GLN A 380 -145.86 -50.09 -44.51
C GLN A 380 -147.19 -49.74 -43.82
N SER A 381 -147.54 -48.45 -43.73
CA SER A 381 -148.81 -47.97 -43.15
C SER A 381 -150.04 -48.13 -44.05
N PHE A 382 -149.87 -48.49 -45.33
CA PHE A 382 -150.97 -48.52 -46.31
C PHE A 382 -151.65 -49.87 -46.53
N LEU A 383 -151.15 -50.97 -45.95
CA LEU A 383 -151.54 -52.32 -46.39
C LEU A 383 -152.40 -53.15 -45.40
N GLU A 384 -152.62 -52.74 -44.15
CA GLU A 384 -153.34 -53.57 -43.16
C GLU A 384 -154.45 -52.83 -42.34
N GLN A 385 -155.52 -52.42 -43.06
CA GLN A 385 -156.96 -52.32 -42.67
C GLN A 385 -157.50 -51.25 -41.67
N PRO A 386 -158.83 -50.92 -41.73
CA PRO A 386 -159.38 -49.58 -41.48
C PRO A 386 -159.96 -49.34 -40.07
N GLU A 387 -160.01 -48.04 -39.72
CA GLU A 387 -160.73 -47.40 -38.60
C GLU A 387 -160.19 -47.52 -37.16
N ASN A 388 -159.45 -46.47 -36.82
CA ASN A 388 -159.30 -45.74 -35.55
C ASN A 388 -158.37 -46.25 -34.42
N VAL A 389 -157.56 -45.28 -34.00
CA VAL A 389 -156.34 -45.33 -33.17
C VAL A 389 -156.69 -45.43 -31.66
N PRO A 390 -155.88 -46.10 -30.82
CA PRO A 390 -154.84 -45.35 -30.10
C PRO A 390 -153.50 -46.10 -29.89
N TYR A 391 -152.45 -45.28 -29.85
CA TYR A 391 -151.11 -45.46 -29.25
C TYR A 391 -150.99 -46.50 -28.12
N THR A 392 -149.96 -47.36 -28.12
CA THR A 392 -148.70 -47.21 -27.32
C THR A 392 -147.81 -48.47 -27.35
N GLN A 393 -146.50 -48.18 -27.43
CA GLN A 393 -145.32 -48.95 -26.95
C GLN A 393 -144.90 -50.22 -27.73
N GLN A 394 -143.63 -50.42 -28.10
CA GLN A 394 -142.41 -49.65 -27.89
C GLN A 394 -141.32 -50.11 -28.89
N PRO A 395 -140.34 -49.26 -29.23
CA PRO A 395 -139.27 -49.53 -30.20
C PRO A 395 -138.13 -50.34 -29.57
N ILE A 396 -137.52 -51.23 -30.36
CA ILE A 396 -136.27 -51.91 -29.98
C ILE A 396 -135.15 -50.87 -29.97
N ASN A 397 -134.68 -50.55 -28.76
CA ASN A 397 -133.55 -49.66 -28.51
C ASN A 397 -132.24 -50.43 -28.78
N LEU A 398 -131.58 -50.12 -29.91
CA LEU A 398 -130.30 -50.73 -30.32
C LEU A 398 -129.05 -50.02 -29.75
N ASP A 399 -129.20 -48.97 -28.95
CA ASP A 399 -128.06 -48.13 -28.53
C ASP A 399 -127.25 -48.69 -27.35
N ALA A 400 -127.73 -49.74 -26.67
CA ALA A 400 -127.06 -50.28 -25.48
C ALA A 400 -125.97 -51.35 -25.75
N GLU A 401 -125.80 -51.82 -26.99
CA GLU A 401 -124.88 -52.93 -27.32
C GLU A 401 -123.68 -52.55 -28.20
N LEU A 402 -123.55 -51.27 -28.61
CA LEU A 402 -122.62 -50.85 -29.67
C LEU A 402 -121.62 -49.75 -29.27
N SER A 403 -121.59 -49.30 -28.01
CA SER A 403 -120.69 -48.21 -27.60
C SER A 403 -119.23 -48.63 -27.30
N ASN A 404 -118.92 -49.93 -27.24
CA ASN A 404 -117.60 -50.43 -26.80
C ASN A 404 -116.87 -51.35 -27.81
N LEU A 405 -117.25 -51.37 -29.09
CA LEU A 405 -116.64 -52.23 -30.12
C LEU A 405 -116.04 -51.40 -31.26
N SER A 406 -114.98 -51.91 -31.89
CA SER A 406 -114.32 -51.23 -33.02
C SER A 406 -115.22 -51.20 -34.27
N PHE A 407 -115.03 -50.20 -35.14
CA PHE A 407 -115.85 -49.99 -36.35
C PHE A 407 -115.98 -51.25 -37.23
N GLU A 408 -114.90 -52.04 -37.32
CA GLU A 408 -114.84 -53.26 -38.12
C GLU A 408 -115.68 -54.41 -37.53
N GLU A 409 -115.82 -54.45 -36.20
CA GLU A 409 -116.63 -55.45 -35.48
C GLU A 409 -118.12 -55.08 -35.47
N GLN A 410 -118.42 -53.77 -35.44
CA GLN A 410 -119.80 -53.28 -35.54
C GLN A 410 -120.42 -53.58 -36.91
N ALA A 411 -119.66 -53.39 -37.99
CA ALA A 411 -120.12 -53.68 -39.36
C ALA A 411 -120.39 -55.19 -39.57
N LYS A 412 -119.54 -56.06 -39.00
CA LYS A 412 -119.70 -57.52 -39.08
C LYS A 412 -120.96 -58.02 -38.35
N LYS A 413 -121.26 -57.46 -37.18
CA LYS A 413 -122.42 -57.87 -36.36
C LYS A 413 -123.75 -57.45 -37.01
N LEU A 414 -123.77 -56.31 -37.69
CA LEU A 414 -124.93 -55.84 -38.47
C LEU A 414 -125.16 -56.67 -39.74
N ALA A 415 -124.10 -57.01 -40.48
CA ALA A 415 -124.20 -57.86 -41.66
C ALA A 415 -124.77 -59.26 -41.35
N SER A 416 -124.31 -59.87 -40.24
CA SER A 416 -124.80 -61.19 -39.78
C SER A 416 -126.28 -61.19 -39.41
N LYS A 417 -126.80 -60.11 -38.81
CA LYS A 417 -128.23 -60.01 -38.48
C LYS A 417 -129.10 -59.84 -39.73
N LEU A 418 -128.61 -59.11 -40.73
CA LEU A 418 -129.29 -58.91 -42.00
C LEU A 418 -129.43 -60.23 -42.79
N GLU A 419 -128.38 -61.07 -42.79
CA GLU A 419 -128.44 -62.40 -43.42
C GLU A 419 -129.44 -63.34 -42.74
N ALA A 420 -129.49 -63.35 -41.40
CA ALA A 420 -130.43 -64.18 -40.65
C ALA A 420 -131.91 -63.79 -40.90
N GLU A 421 -132.17 -62.49 -41.13
CA GLU A 421 -133.49 -61.96 -41.43
C GLU A 421 -133.91 -62.27 -42.88
N ASN A 422 -132.98 -62.16 -43.85
CA ASN A 422 -133.23 -62.57 -45.24
C ASN A 422 -133.58 -64.06 -45.37
N VAL A 423 -132.90 -64.94 -44.62
CA VAL A 423 -133.22 -66.37 -44.57
C VAL A 423 -134.63 -66.61 -44.00
N SER A 424 -135.07 -65.79 -43.05
CA SER A 424 -136.41 -65.89 -42.46
C SER A 424 -137.50 -65.43 -43.43
N ILE A 425 -137.22 -64.38 -44.22
CA ILE A 425 -138.13 -63.85 -45.26
C ILE A 425 -138.31 -64.84 -46.41
N GLU A 426 -137.24 -65.49 -46.88
CA GLU A 426 -137.33 -66.54 -47.92
C GLU A 426 -138.20 -67.72 -47.47
N LYS A 427 -138.10 -68.09 -46.18
CA LYS A 427 -138.90 -69.16 -45.59
C LYS A 427 -140.39 -68.80 -45.54
N TYR A 428 -140.70 -67.53 -45.27
CA TYR A 428 -142.06 -67.00 -45.25
C TYR A 428 -142.68 -66.93 -46.66
N LEU A 429 -141.89 -66.56 -47.67
CA LEU A 429 -142.33 -66.53 -49.07
C LEU A 429 -142.66 -67.94 -49.59
N LYS A 430 -141.84 -68.95 -49.26
CA LYS A 430 -142.09 -70.36 -49.63
C LYS A 430 -143.40 -70.90 -49.04
N GLN A 431 -143.67 -70.62 -47.77
CA GLN A 431 -144.93 -71.02 -47.12
C GLN A 431 -146.17 -70.33 -47.74
N LYS A 432 -146.03 -69.06 -48.16
CA LYS A 432 -147.12 -68.32 -48.81
C LYS A 432 -147.43 -68.84 -50.21
N ASP A 433 -146.42 -69.30 -50.96
CA ASP A 433 -146.61 -69.90 -52.29
C ASP A 433 -147.24 -71.30 -52.21
N GLU A 434 -146.91 -72.10 -51.19
CA GLU A 434 -147.55 -73.41 -50.94
C GLU A 434 -149.04 -73.26 -50.59
N GLN A 435 -149.41 -72.28 -49.75
CA GLN A 435 -150.82 -71.95 -49.47
C GLN A 435 -151.59 -71.48 -50.71
N LYS A 436 -150.92 -70.76 -51.62
CA LYS A 436 -151.53 -70.28 -52.87
C LYS A 436 -151.83 -71.41 -53.85
N GLN A 437 -151.01 -72.46 -53.88
CA GLN A 437 -151.23 -73.62 -54.76
C GLN A 437 -152.33 -74.56 -54.25
N GLU A 438 -152.55 -74.69 -52.93
CA GLU A 438 -153.66 -75.49 -52.38
C GLU A 438 -155.04 -74.86 -52.60
N ILE A 439 -155.14 -73.53 -52.60
CA ILE A 439 -156.41 -72.82 -52.85
C ILE A 439 -156.86 -72.97 -54.32
N ASN A 440 -155.91 -73.10 -55.26
CA ASN A 440 -156.22 -73.24 -56.69
C ASN A 440 -156.59 -74.68 -57.12
N LYS A 441 -156.46 -75.68 -56.24
CA LYS A 441 -156.84 -77.09 -56.50
C LYS A 441 -158.23 -77.50 -55.97
N LYS A 442 -158.96 -76.59 -55.32
CA LYS A 442 -160.33 -76.80 -54.81
C LYS A 442 -161.39 -75.89 -55.47
N ARG A 443 -161.13 -75.37 -56.67
CA ARG A 443 -162.09 -74.61 -57.49
C ARG A 443 -162.22 -75.18 -58.88
#